data_AF-A0A0C1NE48-F1
#
_entry.id   AF-A0A0C1NE48-F1
#
_cell.length_a   1.000
_cell.length_b   1.000
_cell.length_c   1.000
_cell.angle_alpha   90.00
_cell.angle_beta   90.00
_cell.angle_gamma   90.00
#
_symmetry.space_group_name_H-M   'P 1'
#
loop_
_entity.id
_entity.type
_entity.pdbx_description
1 polymer ?
#
loop_
_entity_poly.entity_id
_entity_poly.type
_entity_poly.pdbx_seq_one_letter_code
_entity_poly.pdbx_strand_id
1 'polypeptide(L)' 'MLQTIEGIYKNGKIELAETPQGISESRVFVTFLETKPTHWSEIIMQYQGVTENIVFESYRDELLSPKEV' A
#
# COMPACT_ATOMS: atom_id res chain seq x y z
N MET A 1 -12.71 -7.64 20.70
CA MET A 1 -13.21 -6.75 19.63
C MET A 1 -12.00 -6.13 18.96
N LEU A 2 -11.95 -6.09 17.63
CA LEU A 2 -10.85 -5.45 16.90
C LEU A 2 -11.09 -3.94 16.88
N GLN A 3 -10.09 -3.15 17.27
CA GLN A 3 -10.08 -1.69 17.13
C GLN A 3 -9.04 -1.33 16.07
N THR A 4 -9.38 -0.41 15.18
CA THR A 4 -8.46 0.11 14.16
C THR A 4 -8.27 1.60 14.43
N ILE A 5 -7.02 2.02 14.56
CA ILE A 5 -6.64 3.40 14.84
C ILE A 5 -5.60 3.81 13.82
N GLU A 6 -5.77 4.99 13.22
CA GLU A 6 -4.77 5.58 12.34
C GLU A 6 -3.53 5.98 13.13
N GLY A 7 -2.36 5.86 12.51
CA GLY A 7 -1.12 6.34 13.10
C GLY A 7 -0.06 6.65 12.07
N ILE A 8 0.90 7.48 12.45
CA ILE A 8 2.03 7.88 11.61
C ILE A 8 3.29 7.18 12.12
N TYR A 9 3.96 6.45 11.23
CA TYR A 9 5.30 5.93 11.51
C TYR A 9 6.38 7.00 11.25
N LYS A 10 7.20 7.29 12.25
CA LYS A 10 8.32 8.22 12.14
C LYS A 10 9.46 7.81 13.07
N ASN A 11 10.66 7.65 12.52
CA ASN A 11 11.90 7.37 13.26
C ASN A 11 11.79 6.17 14.23
N GLY A 12 11.20 5.05 13.77
CA GLY A 12 11.06 3.84 14.60
C GLY A 12 9.91 3.88 15.61
N LYS A 13 9.07 4.93 15.60
CA LYS A 13 7.90 5.07 16.47
C LYS A 13 6.63 5.20 15.65
N ILE A 14 5.52 4.71 16.19
CA ILE A 14 4.17 4.92 15.65
C ILE A 14 3.45 5.87 16.60
N GLU A 15 3.05 7.02 16.09
CA GLU A 15 2.22 8.00 16.78
C GLU A 15 0.76 7.74 16.40
N LEU A 16 -0.04 7.27 17.35
CA LEU A 16 -1.48 7.01 17.12
C LEU A 16 -2.26 8.33 17.10
N ALA A 17 -3.22 8.45 16.19
CA ALA A 17 -4.12 9.60 16.10
C ALA A 17 -5.06 9.72 17.31
N GLU A 18 -5.37 8.59 17.95
CA GLU A 18 -6.18 8.52 19.16
C GLU A 18 -5.73 7.37 20.09
N THR A 19 -6.12 7.47 21.36
CA THR A 19 -5.84 6.41 22.34
C THR A 19 -6.94 5.35 22.27
N PRO A 20 -6.61 4.06 22.09
CA PRO A 20 -7.61 2.99 22.09
C PRO A 20 -8.34 2.91 23.43
N GLN A 21 -9.67 2.98 23.39
CA GLN A 21 -10.48 2.96 24.60
C GLN A 21 -10.53 1.54 25.18
N GLY A 22 -10.22 1.42 26.48
CA GLY A 22 -10.29 0.15 27.20
C GLY A 22 -9.14 -0.82 26.90
N ILE A 23 -8.07 -0.37 26.26
CA ILE A 23 -6.85 -1.17 26.02
C ILE A 23 -5.70 -0.52 26.79
N SER A 24 -5.26 -1.18 27.87
CA SER A 24 -4.06 -0.78 28.61
C SER A 24 -2.78 -1.39 28.04
N GLU A 25 -2.85 -2.61 27.52
CA GLU A 25 -1.75 -3.35 26.91
C GLU A 25 -2.30 -4.35 25.88
N SER A 26 -1.65 -4.46 24.72
CA SER A 26 -2.01 -5.46 23.70
C SER A 26 -0.84 -5.70 22.74
N ARG A 27 -0.80 -6.90 22.13
CA ARG A 27 0.20 -7.24 21.11
C ARG A 27 -0.25 -6.69 19.75
N VAL A 28 0.65 -5.98 19.08
CA VAL A 28 0.42 -5.42 17.74
C VAL A 28 1.38 -6.03 16.72
N PHE A 29 0.92 -6.15 15.47
CA PHE A 29 1.76 -6.51 14.32
C PHE A 29 1.76 -5.33 13.35
N VAL A 30 2.95 -4.96 12.88
CA VAL A 30 3.14 -3.84 11.95
C VAL A 30 3.85 -4.38 10.72
N THR A 31 3.27 -4.18 9.55
CA THR A 31 3.84 -4.57 8.26
C THR A 31 4.08 -3.32 7.44
N PHE A 32 5.33 -3.07 7.07
CA PHE A 32 5.70 -2.01 6.15
C PHE A 32 5.76 -2.59 4.74
N LEU A 33 5.10 -1.94 3.80
CA LEU A 33 5.31 -2.21 2.39
C LEU A 33 6.48 -1.33 1.93
N GLU A 34 7.55 -1.93 1.45
CA GLU A 34 8.58 -1.19 0.74
C GLU A 34 7.93 -0.57 -0.49
N THR A 35 7.81 0.77 -0.50
CA THR A 35 7.62 1.47 -1.75
C THR A 35 8.91 1.28 -2.52
N LYS A 36 8.98 0.28 -3.39
CA LYS A 36 9.93 0.35 -4.49
C LYS A 36 9.59 1.65 -5.18
N PRO A 37 10.47 2.68 -5.17
CA PRO A 37 10.22 3.81 -6.02
C PRO A 37 10.02 3.19 -7.39
N THR A 38 8.85 3.41 -7.98
CA THR A 38 8.66 3.16 -9.39
C THR A 38 9.62 4.15 -10.02
N HIS A 39 10.89 3.76 -10.19
CA HIS A 39 11.66 4.19 -11.33
C HIS A 39 10.80 3.67 -12.47
N TRP A 40 9.86 4.51 -12.90
CA TRP A 40 9.35 4.49 -14.25
C TRP A 40 10.61 4.41 -15.07
N SER A 41 10.97 3.20 -15.50
CA SER A 41 12.14 3.00 -16.32
C SER A 41 12.00 3.99 -17.46
N GLU A 42 13.10 4.60 -17.89
CA GLU A 42 13.13 5.66 -18.91
C GLU A 42 12.25 5.35 -20.13
N ILE A 43 11.97 4.07 -20.37
CA ILE A 43 10.90 3.53 -21.22
C ILE A 43 9.61 4.37 -21.16
N ILE A 44 9.04 4.67 -19.99
CA ILE A 44 7.74 5.36 -19.91
C ILE A 44 7.88 6.88 -20.09
N MET A 45 9.06 7.45 -19.79
CA MET A 45 9.35 8.86 -20.11
C MET A 45 9.71 9.08 -21.59
N GLN A 46 10.22 8.07 -22.30
CA GLN A 46 10.52 8.15 -23.75
C GLN A 46 9.26 8.14 -24.61
N TYR A 47 8.12 7.65 -24.10
CA TYR A 47 6.82 7.80 -24.75
C TYR A 47 6.18 9.18 -24.46
N GLN A 48 6.89 10.28 -24.74
CA GLN A 48 6.26 11.60 -24.90
C GLN A 48 5.49 11.67 -26.23
N GLY A 49 4.47 10.83 -26.37
CA GLY A 49 3.72 10.72 -27.61
C GLY A 49 2.27 10.28 -27.48
N VAL A 50 1.75 9.99 -26.28
CA VAL A 50 0.33 9.67 -26.10
C VAL A 50 -0.16 10.25 -24.78
N THR A 51 -0.74 11.45 -24.85
CA THR A 51 -1.65 11.97 -23.82
C THR A 51 -2.98 11.23 -23.93
N GLU A 52 -2.99 9.94 -23.59
CA GLU A 52 -4.24 9.23 -23.34
C GLU A 52 -4.07 8.46 -22.05
N ASN A 53 -4.93 8.81 -21.09
CA ASN A 53 -5.03 8.27 -19.75
C ASN A 53 -4.56 6.82 -19.68
N ILE A 54 -3.44 6.57 -18.97
CA ILE A 54 -3.06 5.21 -18.59
C ILE A 54 -4.15 4.73 -17.62
N VAL A 55 -5.15 4.02 -18.16
CA VAL A 55 -6.18 3.36 -17.37
C VAL A 55 -5.54 2.11 -16.78
N PHE A 56 -5.26 2.14 -15.47
CA PHE A 56 -4.69 1.05 -14.67
C PHE A 56 -5.61 -0.18 -14.51
N GLU A 57 -6.62 -0.36 -15.39
CA GLU A 57 -7.54 -1.49 -15.32
C GLU A 57 -6.97 -2.76 -15.97
N SER A 58 -5.94 -2.66 -16.81
CA SER A 58 -5.39 -3.81 -17.56
C SER A 58 -4.60 -4.82 -16.73
N TYR A 59 -4.32 -4.54 -15.45
CA TYR A 59 -3.60 -5.46 -14.56
C TYR A 59 -4.52 -6.22 -13.58
N ARG A 60 -5.85 -5.99 -13.64
CA ARG A 60 -6.79 -6.75 -12.79
C ARG A 60 -6.97 -8.20 -13.25
N ASP A 61 -6.85 -8.46 -14.55
CA ASP A 61 -7.12 -9.80 -15.10
C ASP A 61 -5.96 -10.78 -14.87
N GLU A 62 -4.74 -10.29 -14.64
CA GLU A 62 -3.56 -11.11 -14.36
C GLU A 62 -3.46 -11.58 -12.89
N LEU A 63 -4.36 -11.13 -12.02
CA LEU A 63 -4.46 -11.58 -10.62
C LEU A 63 -5.57 -12.62 -10.40
N LEU A 64 -6.15 -13.17 -11.47
CA LEU A 64 -6.99 -14.35 -11.34
C LEU A 64 -6.11 -15.54 -10.99
N SER A 65 -6.31 -16.07 -9.78
CA SER A 65 -5.70 -17.33 -9.34
C SER A 65 -5.80 -18.37 -10.45
N PRO A 66 -4.74 -19.17 -10.73
CA PRO A 66 -4.83 -20.23 -11.72
C PRO A 66 -6.10 -21.04 -11.47
N LYS A 67 -6.91 -21.25 -12.51
CA LYS A 67 -8.05 -22.16 -12.41
C LYS A 67 -7.49 -23.51 -11.98
N GLU A 68 -7.82 -23.94 -10.77
CA GLU A 68 -7.58 -25.31 -10.33
C GLU A 68 -8.26 -26.24 -11.33
N VAL A 69 -7.48 -27.11 -11.96
CA VAL A 69 -7.94 -28.16 -12.88
C VAL A 69 -8.30 -29.39 -12.07
#